data_AF-A0A0N1C055-F1
#
_entry.id   AF-A0A0N1C055-F1
#
_cell.length_a   1.000
_cell.length_b   1.000
_cell.length_c   1.000
_cell.angle_alpha   90.00
_cell.angle_beta   90.00
_cell.angle_gamma   90.00
#
_symmetry.space_group_name_H-M   'P 1'
#
loop_
_entity.id
_entity.type
_entity.pdbx_description
1 polymer ?
#
loop_
_entity_poly.entity_id
_entity_poly.type
_entity_poly.pdbx_seq_one_letter_code
_entity_poly.pdbx_strand_id
1 'polypeptide(L)'
;MTLKIAATRLAAALLAIGTPACTQAASEPATAVAPKSPWIAADFTVPVLVQTPGFKVVPLSPALVKVDFDAYMSSIEHLQKTFTRSTAWPHAGITDADAMLDMETEQARFSKRESFAYSVLTPDGSRERGCIYVYPSPVKGYDAMVRIWVTKAEYDAGFDRELYAWATNWLKTDWPFAKVAYPGRAIAWAEWDGLVGDKEAN
;
A
#
# COMPACT_ATOMS: atom_id res chain seq x y z
N MET A 1 50.43 3.68 -62.57
CA MET A 1 51.16 4.06 -61.35
C MET A 1 51.48 2.76 -60.63
N THR A 2 52.75 2.37 -60.70
CA THR A 2 53.24 1.01 -60.49
C THR A 2 53.91 0.93 -59.12
N LEU A 3 53.56 -0.04 -58.27
CA LEU A 3 54.42 -0.46 -57.15
C LEU A 3 53.96 -1.87 -56.67
N LYS A 4 54.68 -2.96 -56.98
CA LYS A 4 55.89 -3.49 -56.31
C LYS A 4 55.60 -4.00 -54.89
N ILE A 5 55.71 -5.32 -54.68
CA ILE A 5 56.73 -6.02 -53.85
C ILE A 5 56.21 -7.38 -53.37
N ALA A 6 56.95 -8.41 -53.76
CA ALA A 6 56.94 -9.74 -53.20
C ALA A 6 57.82 -9.79 -51.93
N ALA A 7 57.46 -10.61 -50.94
CA ALA A 7 58.45 -11.22 -50.04
C ALA A 7 57.82 -12.39 -49.26
N THR A 8 58.16 -13.60 -49.72
CA THR A 8 58.78 -14.70 -48.98
C THR A 8 58.29 -15.01 -47.56
N ARG A 9 57.63 -16.17 -47.45
CA ARG A 9 57.43 -16.94 -46.22
C ARG A 9 58.75 -17.58 -45.78
N LEU A 10 59.13 -17.43 -44.51
CA LEU A 10 60.10 -18.30 -43.84
C LEU A 10 59.64 -18.62 -42.41
N ALA A 11 60.05 -19.80 -41.96
CA ALA A 11 59.47 -20.62 -40.92
C ALA A 11 59.89 -20.30 -39.48
N ALA A 12 59.18 -20.98 -38.58
CA ALA A 12 59.64 -21.59 -37.32
C ALA A 12 59.85 -20.67 -36.10
N ALA A 13 59.10 -20.95 -35.03
CA ALA A 13 59.55 -21.77 -33.91
C ALA A 13 58.75 -21.47 -32.63
N LEU A 14 58.52 -22.53 -31.85
CA LEU A 14 57.78 -22.61 -30.60
C LEU A 14 58.28 -21.64 -29.51
N LEU A 15 57.37 -21.22 -28.62
CA LEU A 15 57.54 -21.32 -27.16
C LEU A 15 56.19 -21.11 -26.46
N ALA A 16 55.81 -22.12 -25.67
CA ALA A 16 54.60 -22.16 -24.85
C ALA A 16 54.83 -21.46 -23.50
N ILE A 17 53.81 -20.75 -22.99
CA ILE A 17 53.72 -20.43 -21.56
C ILE A 17 52.25 -20.25 -21.12
N GLY A 18 51.81 -21.22 -20.32
CA GLY A 18 50.85 -21.16 -19.21
C GLY A 18 49.55 -20.37 -19.33
N THR A 19 48.43 -21.07 -19.43
CA THR A 19 47.12 -20.56 -18.97
C THR A 19 46.99 -20.77 -17.46
N PRO A 20 46.75 -19.73 -16.64
CA PRO A 20 46.35 -19.93 -15.27
C PRO A 20 44.89 -20.40 -15.25
N ALA A 21 44.66 -21.61 -14.75
CA ALA A 21 43.34 -22.10 -14.39
C ALA A 21 42.79 -21.24 -13.24
N CYS A 22 41.92 -20.29 -13.56
CA CYS A 22 41.09 -19.64 -12.55
C CYS A 22 39.91 -20.56 -12.26
N THR A 23 40.01 -21.25 -11.12
CA THR A 23 38.95 -22.03 -10.49
C THR A 23 37.69 -21.19 -10.35
N GLN A 24 36.64 -21.57 -11.09
CA GLN A 24 35.31 -20.97 -10.94
C GLN A 24 34.69 -21.55 -9.66
N ALA A 25 34.61 -20.73 -8.60
CA ALA A 25 33.83 -21.05 -7.42
C ALA A 25 32.36 -21.08 -7.84
N ALA A 26 31.75 -22.27 -7.84
CA ALA A 26 30.33 -22.43 -8.02
C ALA A 26 29.62 -21.80 -6.82
N SER A 27 28.89 -20.71 -7.06
CA SER A 27 27.93 -20.16 -6.11
C SER A 27 26.76 -21.14 -5.98
N GLU A 28 26.50 -21.61 -4.76
CA GLU A 28 25.31 -22.38 -4.45
C GLU A 28 24.06 -21.55 -4.80
N PRO A 29 23.04 -22.14 -5.47
CA PRO A 29 21.83 -21.41 -5.78
C PRO A 29 21.11 -21.05 -4.48
N ALA A 30 20.95 -19.75 -4.24
CA ALA A 30 20.06 -19.23 -3.23
C ALA A 30 18.68 -19.88 -3.41
N THR A 31 18.18 -20.52 -2.37
CA THR A 31 16.84 -21.08 -2.32
C THR A 31 15.85 -19.96 -2.58
N ALA A 32 15.30 -19.92 -3.80
CA ALA A 32 14.24 -19.00 -4.16
C ALA A 32 13.03 -19.31 -3.28
N VAL A 33 12.72 -18.40 -2.36
CA VAL A 33 11.49 -18.45 -1.58
C VAL A 33 10.34 -18.35 -2.58
N ALA A 34 9.46 -19.36 -2.61
CA ALA A 34 8.30 -19.37 -3.50
C ALA A 34 7.46 -18.09 -3.26
N PRO A 35 6.96 -17.43 -4.32
CA PRO A 35 6.20 -16.20 -4.17
C PRO A 35 4.94 -16.49 -3.34
N LYS A 36 4.74 -15.71 -2.27
CA LYS A 36 3.53 -15.75 -1.46
C LYS A 36 2.33 -15.46 -2.37
N SER A 37 1.33 -16.33 -2.37
CA SER A 37 0.09 -16.10 -3.12
C SER A 37 -0.51 -14.74 -2.75
N PRO A 38 -0.97 -13.94 -3.73
CA PRO A 38 -1.49 -12.61 -3.45
C PRO A 38 -2.79 -12.73 -2.63
N TRP A 39 -3.01 -11.80 -1.70
CA TRP A 39 -4.20 -11.79 -0.85
C TRP A 39 -5.48 -11.36 -1.59
N ILE A 40 -5.32 -10.79 -2.79
CA ILE A 40 -6.39 -10.56 -3.76
C ILE A 40 -5.93 -11.09 -5.13
N ALA A 41 -6.84 -11.73 -5.87
CA ALA A 41 -6.57 -12.22 -7.21
C ALA A 41 -6.04 -11.10 -8.14
N ALA A 42 -5.09 -11.43 -9.01
CA ALA A 42 -4.43 -10.44 -9.86
C ALA A 42 -5.36 -9.81 -10.91
N ASP A 43 -6.39 -10.56 -11.34
CA ASP A 43 -7.41 -10.18 -12.30
C ASP A 43 -8.59 -9.42 -11.67
N PHE A 44 -8.68 -9.36 -10.33
CA PHE A 44 -9.67 -8.52 -9.67
C PHE A 44 -9.38 -7.04 -10.01
N THR A 45 -10.40 -6.35 -10.52
CA THR A 45 -10.34 -4.92 -10.84
C THR A 45 -10.60 -4.11 -9.58
N VAL A 46 -9.54 -3.56 -9.01
CA VAL A 46 -9.63 -2.70 -7.82
C VAL A 46 -10.33 -1.39 -8.20
N PRO A 47 -11.40 -0.97 -7.49
CA PRO A 47 -12.07 0.29 -7.80
C PRO A 47 -11.12 1.48 -7.67
N VAL A 48 -11.09 2.35 -8.69
CA VAL A 48 -10.31 3.61 -8.70
C VAL A 48 -11.18 4.86 -8.65
N LEU A 49 -12.50 4.67 -8.77
CA LEU A 49 -13.52 5.69 -8.57
C LEU A 49 -14.83 4.99 -8.21
N VAL A 50 -15.45 5.39 -7.11
CA VAL A 50 -16.83 5.03 -6.77
C VAL A 50 -17.60 6.32 -6.52
N GLN A 51 -18.69 6.53 -7.25
CA GLN A 51 -19.52 7.72 -7.09
C GLN A 51 -20.81 7.36 -6.36
N THR A 52 -21.19 8.19 -5.40
CA THR A 52 -22.47 8.15 -4.71
C THR A 52 -23.15 9.52 -4.83
N PRO A 53 -24.44 9.65 -4.48
CA PRO A 53 -25.08 10.96 -4.42
C PRO A 53 -24.41 11.95 -3.43
N GLY A 54 -23.81 11.44 -2.33
CA GLY A 54 -23.30 12.28 -1.23
C GLY A 54 -21.78 12.44 -1.18
N PHE A 55 -21.03 11.60 -1.88
CA PHE A 55 -19.56 11.60 -1.87
C PHE A 55 -19.00 10.76 -3.03
N LYS A 56 -17.70 10.89 -3.27
CA LYS A 56 -16.95 9.97 -4.14
C LYS A 56 -15.76 9.37 -3.41
N VAL A 57 -15.40 8.16 -3.77
CA VAL A 57 -14.28 7.42 -3.21
C VAL A 57 -13.22 7.23 -4.28
N VAL A 58 -12.00 7.69 -4.01
CA VAL A 58 -10.86 7.65 -4.94
C VAL A 58 -9.59 7.23 -4.20
N PRO A 59 -8.62 6.56 -4.84
CA PRO A 59 -7.36 6.21 -4.20
C PRO A 59 -6.61 7.43 -3.68
N LEU A 60 -5.99 7.32 -2.50
CA LEU A 60 -5.04 8.33 -2.03
C LEU A 60 -3.84 8.40 -2.98
N SER A 61 -3.41 9.63 -3.25
CA SER A 61 -2.29 9.90 -4.16
C SER A 61 -1.74 11.32 -3.93
N PRO A 62 -0.53 11.63 -4.42
CA PRO A 62 0.05 12.97 -4.33
C PRO A 62 -0.87 14.10 -4.80
N ALA A 63 -1.79 13.82 -5.73
CA ALA A 63 -2.77 14.79 -6.21
C ALA A 63 -3.77 15.26 -5.15
N LEU A 64 -3.95 14.50 -4.07
CA LEU A 64 -4.88 14.80 -2.97
C LEU A 64 -4.18 15.33 -1.72
N VAL A 65 -2.84 15.44 -1.71
CA VAL A 65 -2.05 15.76 -0.50
C VAL A 65 -2.59 16.96 0.27
N LYS A 66 -2.94 18.04 -0.43
CA LYS A 66 -3.48 19.24 0.21
C LYS A 66 -4.85 19.00 0.84
N VAL A 67 -5.72 18.28 0.13
CA VAL A 67 -7.10 18.05 0.55
C VAL A 67 -7.14 17.11 1.77
N ASP A 68 -6.31 16.07 1.76
CA ASP A 68 -6.14 15.14 2.89
C ASP A 68 -5.48 15.83 4.10
N PHE A 69 -4.41 16.59 3.86
CA PHE A 69 -3.74 17.37 4.91
C PHE A 69 -4.71 18.32 5.61
N ASP A 70 -5.47 19.12 4.85
CA ASP A 70 -6.46 20.04 5.40
C ASP A 70 -7.52 19.27 6.22
N ALA A 71 -7.93 18.08 5.77
CA ALA A 71 -8.92 17.25 6.45
C ALA A 71 -8.42 16.70 7.79
N TYR A 72 -7.30 15.99 7.85
CA TYR A 72 -6.84 15.42 9.12
C TYR A 72 -6.31 16.49 10.09
N MET A 73 -5.72 17.58 9.59
CA MET A 73 -5.26 18.68 10.45
C MET A 73 -6.40 19.42 11.12
N SER A 74 -7.57 19.52 10.47
CA SER A 74 -8.79 20.07 11.10
C SER A 74 -9.32 19.21 12.26
N SER A 75 -8.83 17.99 12.41
CA SER A 75 -9.47 16.93 13.21
C SER A 75 -8.51 16.23 14.17
N ILE A 76 -7.38 16.85 14.53
CA ILE A 76 -6.30 16.19 15.28
C ILE A 76 -6.79 15.48 16.54
N GLU A 77 -7.38 16.22 17.47
CA GLU A 77 -7.84 15.64 18.75
C GLU A 77 -8.90 14.56 18.55
N HIS A 78 -9.79 14.76 17.56
CA HIS A 78 -10.82 13.79 17.23
C HIS A 78 -10.19 12.47 16.75
N LEU A 79 -9.29 12.53 15.76
CA LEU A 79 -8.66 11.36 15.17
C LEU A 79 -7.76 10.64 16.19
N GLN A 80 -7.05 11.37 17.05
CA GLN A 80 -6.28 10.77 18.15
C GLN A 80 -7.15 9.95 19.10
N LYS A 81 -8.38 10.42 19.39
CA LYS A 81 -9.33 9.75 20.29
C LYS A 81 -10.06 8.60 19.62
N THR A 82 -10.48 8.75 18.37
CA THR A 82 -11.43 7.84 17.72
C THR A 82 -10.77 6.88 16.74
N PHE A 83 -9.61 7.22 16.17
CA PHE A 83 -8.99 6.47 15.09
C PHE A 83 -7.60 5.90 15.43
N THR A 84 -6.68 6.70 16.00
CA THR A 84 -5.23 6.41 15.88
C THR A 84 -4.59 5.74 17.09
N ARG A 85 -5.35 5.48 18.16
CA ARG A 85 -4.88 4.80 19.39
C ARG A 85 -3.59 5.40 20.01
N SER A 86 -3.17 6.58 19.58
CA SER A 86 -1.93 7.24 19.95
C SER A 86 -2.02 8.74 19.63
N THR A 87 -1.09 9.52 20.12
CA THR A 87 -0.95 10.95 19.75
C THR A 87 0.13 11.18 18.70
N ALA A 88 0.70 10.11 18.14
CA ALA A 88 1.77 10.18 17.16
C ALA A 88 1.29 10.63 15.78
N TRP A 89 0.00 10.43 15.48
CA TRP A 89 -0.64 10.98 14.29
C TRP A 89 -2.14 11.23 14.56
N PRO A 90 -2.75 12.25 13.92
CA PRO A 90 -2.06 13.40 13.33
C PRO A 90 -1.53 14.33 14.43
N HIS A 91 -0.63 15.25 14.11
CA HIS A 91 -0.17 16.30 15.04
C HIS A 91 0.23 17.55 14.27
N ALA A 92 0.25 18.71 14.95
CA ALA A 92 0.51 20.01 14.31
C ALA A 92 1.93 20.18 13.71
N GLY A 93 2.82 19.21 13.94
CA GLY A 93 4.21 19.23 13.47
C GLY A 93 4.46 18.44 12.18
N ILE A 94 3.43 17.86 11.57
CA ILE A 94 3.56 17.17 10.27
C ILE A 94 3.91 18.23 9.22
N THR A 95 4.98 17.99 8.47
CA THR A 95 5.44 18.89 7.41
C THR A 95 4.76 18.56 6.08
N ASP A 96 4.75 19.51 5.14
CA ASP A 96 4.28 19.28 3.77
C ASP A 96 5.05 18.11 3.10
N ALA A 97 6.33 17.95 3.42
CA ALA A 97 7.16 16.86 2.92
C ALA A 97 6.74 15.50 3.49
N ASP A 98 6.44 15.42 4.79
CA ASP A 98 5.94 14.19 5.41
C ASP A 98 4.56 13.82 4.87
N ALA A 99 3.69 14.81 4.67
CA ALA A 99 2.37 14.61 4.07
C ALA A 99 2.46 14.11 2.62
N MET A 100 3.37 14.67 1.82
CA MET A 100 3.62 14.19 0.47
C MET A 100 4.16 12.76 0.46
N LEU A 101 5.12 12.46 1.34
CA LEU A 101 5.70 11.12 1.46
C LEU A 101 4.65 10.07 1.84
N ASP A 102 3.71 10.40 2.71
CA ASP A 102 2.58 9.53 3.05
C ASP A 102 1.73 9.22 1.80
N MET A 103 1.37 10.24 1.02
CA MET A 103 0.61 10.07 -0.22
C MET A 103 1.34 9.25 -1.29
N GLU A 104 2.64 9.47 -1.47
CA GLU A 104 3.48 8.67 -2.35
C GLU A 104 3.55 7.21 -1.89
N THR A 105 3.66 7.00 -0.58
CA THR A 105 3.69 5.66 0.03
C THR A 105 2.37 4.93 -0.19
N GLU A 106 1.24 5.57 0.06
CA GLU A 106 -0.08 4.97 -0.15
C GLU A 106 -0.35 4.69 -1.63
N GLN A 107 0.05 5.58 -2.55
CA GLN A 107 -0.04 5.31 -3.98
C GLN A 107 0.83 4.11 -4.41
N ALA A 108 2.04 4.00 -3.87
CA ALA A 108 2.92 2.86 -4.15
C ALA A 108 2.34 1.55 -3.62
N ARG A 109 1.81 1.53 -2.38
CA ARG A 109 1.12 0.36 -1.80
C ARG A 109 -0.10 -0.05 -2.61
N PHE A 110 -0.89 0.91 -3.05
CA PHE A 110 -2.05 0.67 -3.90
C PHE A 110 -1.65 0.01 -5.22
N SER A 111 -0.61 0.54 -5.87
CA SER A 111 -0.09 0.03 -7.15
C SER A 111 0.49 -1.38 -7.02
N LYS A 112 1.13 -1.68 -5.89
CA LYS A 112 1.65 -3.01 -5.55
C LYS A 112 0.59 -3.97 -5.00
N ARG A 113 -0.64 -3.50 -4.80
CA ARG A 113 -1.75 -4.26 -4.18
C ARG A 113 -1.39 -4.77 -2.78
N GLU A 114 -0.59 -4.01 -2.03
CA GLU A 114 -0.20 -4.33 -0.65
C GLU A 114 -1.29 -3.91 0.35
N SER A 115 -1.91 -2.75 0.09
CA SER A 115 -3.10 -2.23 0.76
C SER A 115 -3.79 -1.23 -0.16
N PHE A 116 -5.06 -0.92 0.13
CA PHE A 116 -5.84 0.05 -0.64
C PHE A 116 -6.34 1.15 0.29
N ALA A 117 -5.78 2.34 0.16
CA ALA A 117 -6.22 3.52 0.88
C ALA A 117 -7.02 4.44 -0.05
N TYR A 118 -8.16 4.88 0.44
CA TYR A 118 -9.11 5.68 -0.31
C TYR A 118 -9.47 6.95 0.45
N SER A 119 -9.44 8.06 -0.28
CA SER A 119 -10.05 9.31 0.12
C SER A 119 -11.56 9.28 -0.13
N VAL A 120 -12.33 9.78 0.83
CA VAL A 120 -13.78 9.99 0.73
C VAL A 120 -14.02 11.48 0.57
N LEU A 121 -14.21 11.90 -0.68
CA LEU A 121 -14.34 13.30 -1.05
C LEU A 121 -15.81 13.73 -1.12
N THR A 122 -16.06 15.03 -0.94
CA THR A 122 -17.32 15.65 -1.39
C THR A 122 -17.55 15.37 -2.89
N PRO A 123 -18.80 15.41 -3.39
CA PRO A 123 -19.09 15.08 -4.79
C PRO A 123 -18.28 15.90 -5.81
N ASP A 124 -18.09 17.19 -5.52
CA ASP A 124 -17.26 18.11 -6.30
C ASP A 124 -15.74 17.87 -6.14
N GLY A 125 -15.31 17.12 -5.12
CA GLY A 125 -13.91 16.85 -4.80
C GLY A 125 -13.19 17.99 -4.08
N SER A 126 -13.90 19.02 -3.63
CA SER A 126 -13.27 20.20 -3.01
C SER A 126 -12.79 19.94 -1.58
N ARG A 127 -13.36 18.97 -0.87
CA ARG A 127 -12.96 18.60 0.49
C ARG A 127 -12.92 17.10 0.68
N GLU A 128 -12.05 16.65 1.57
CA GLU A 128 -12.06 15.32 2.10
C GLU A 128 -12.91 15.25 3.37
N ARG A 129 -13.77 14.23 3.41
CA ARG A 129 -14.70 13.95 4.50
C ARG A 129 -14.14 12.89 5.44
N GLY A 130 -13.26 12.02 4.94
CA GLY A 130 -12.72 10.87 5.65
C GLY A 130 -11.89 9.96 4.74
N CYS A 131 -11.37 8.87 5.29
CA CYS A 131 -10.68 7.82 4.53
C CYS A 131 -11.22 6.43 4.85
N ILE A 132 -11.03 5.51 3.90
CA ILE A 132 -11.23 4.07 4.06
C ILE A 132 -9.92 3.37 3.71
N TYR A 133 -9.42 2.54 4.62
CA TYR A 133 -8.23 1.73 4.41
C TYR A 133 -8.58 0.26 4.43
N VAL A 134 -8.16 -0.47 3.41
CA VAL A 134 -8.36 -1.91 3.25
C VAL A 134 -6.98 -2.59 3.26
N TYR A 135 -6.76 -3.44 4.26
CA TYR A 135 -5.51 -4.18 4.45
C TYR A 135 -5.77 -5.69 4.35
N PRO A 136 -4.77 -6.50 3.94
CA PRO A 136 -4.80 -7.92 4.23
C PRO A 136 -4.93 -8.12 5.74
N SER A 137 -5.84 -9.00 6.16
CA SER A 137 -6.01 -9.25 7.59
C SER A 137 -4.75 -9.91 8.19
N PRO A 138 -4.24 -9.44 9.33
CA PRO A 138 -3.25 -10.20 10.08
C PRO A 138 -3.89 -11.41 10.76
N VAL A 139 -5.19 -11.42 11.09
CA VAL A 139 -5.85 -12.49 11.84
C VAL A 139 -6.40 -13.57 10.92
N LYS A 140 -6.15 -14.86 11.23
CA LYS A 140 -6.68 -16.01 10.48
C LYS A 140 -8.22 -16.00 10.49
N GLY A 141 -8.81 -16.39 9.36
CA GLY A 141 -10.26 -16.46 9.19
C GLY A 141 -10.93 -15.13 8.82
N TYR A 142 -10.17 -14.04 8.71
CA TYR A 142 -10.57 -12.80 8.04
C TYR A 142 -9.75 -12.62 6.76
N ASP A 143 -10.38 -12.17 5.69
CA ASP A 143 -9.69 -11.91 4.41
C ASP A 143 -9.06 -10.52 4.42
N ALA A 144 -9.78 -9.54 4.98
CA ALA A 144 -9.36 -8.15 5.07
C ALA A 144 -9.61 -7.55 6.45
N MET A 145 -8.82 -6.55 6.80
CA MET A 145 -9.03 -5.65 7.92
C MET A 145 -9.26 -4.24 7.39
N VAL A 146 -10.32 -3.58 7.85
CA VAL A 146 -10.70 -2.25 7.37
C VAL A 146 -10.72 -1.25 8.50
N ARG A 147 -10.14 -0.08 8.24
CA ARG A 147 -10.14 1.07 9.14
C ARG A 147 -10.76 2.26 8.42
N ILE A 148 -11.55 3.05 9.15
CA ILE A 148 -12.27 4.20 8.61
C ILE A 148 -12.17 5.35 9.60
N TRP A 149 -11.90 6.55 9.10
CA TRP A 149 -12.08 7.79 9.85
C TRP A 149 -12.86 8.81 9.03
N VAL A 150 -13.47 9.76 9.73
CA VAL A 150 -14.04 10.98 9.15
C VAL A 150 -13.51 12.19 9.89
N THR A 151 -13.55 13.37 9.27
CA THR A 151 -13.22 14.61 9.97
C THR A 151 -14.19 14.84 11.13
N LYS A 152 -13.79 15.63 12.13
CA LYS A 152 -14.64 15.96 13.27
C LYS A 152 -15.98 16.58 12.84
N ALA A 153 -15.96 17.47 11.85
CA ALA A 153 -17.17 18.11 11.35
C ALA A 153 -18.15 17.08 10.74
N GLU A 154 -17.63 16.10 9.99
CA GLU A 154 -18.43 15.05 9.37
C GLU A 154 -18.92 14.02 10.41
N TYR A 155 -18.11 13.74 11.43
CA TYR A 155 -18.55 12.95 12.59
C TYR A 155 -19.73 13.60 13.31
N ASP A 156 -19.61 14.89 13.65
CA ASP A 156 -20.65 15.65 14.35
C ASP A 156 -21.94 15.76 13.50
N ALA A 157 -21.81 15.73 12.17
CA ALA A 157 -22.94 15.69 11.23
C ALA A 157 -23.56 14.28 11.06
N GLY A 158 -23.02 13.25 11.71
CA GLY A 158 -23.51 11.87 11.65
C GLY A 158 -23.01 11.05 10.46
N PHE A 159 -22.09 11.59 9.65
CA PHE A 159 -21.58 10.94 8.44
C PHE A 159 -20.74 9.70 8.75
N ASP A 160 -20.09 9.62 9.91
CA ASP A 160 -19.30 8.43 10.31
C ASP A 160 -20.11 7.13 10.23
N ARG A 161 -21.36 7.17 10.72
CA ARG A 161 -22.26 6.02 10.72
C ARG A 161 -22.72 5.68 9.29
N GLU A 162 -23.02 6.69 8.50
CA GLU A 162 -23.41 6.53 7.10
C GLU A 162 -22.27 5.89 6.29
N LEU A 163 -21.06 6.44 6.40
CA LEU A 163 -19.88 5.95 5.71
C LEU A 163 -19.54 4.52 6.13
N TYR A 164 -19.63 4.20 7.44
CA TYR A 164 -19.38 2.85 7.92
C TYR A 164 -20.36 1.83 7.33
N ALA A 165 -21.66 2.14 7.33
CA ALA A 165 -22.68 1.28 6.74
C ALA A 165 -22.46 1.10 5.23
N TRP A 166 -22.18 2.20 4.52
CA TRP A 166 -21.91 2.18 3.09
C TRP A 166 -20.66 1.34 2.76
N ALA A 167 -19.54 1.58 3.44
CA ALA A 167 -18.28 0.88 3.20
C ALA A 167 -18.42 -0.62 3.48
N THR A 168 -19.15 -0.98 4.53
CA THR A 168 -19.45 -2.38 4.84
C THR A 168 -20.23 -3.07 3.73
N ASN A 169 -21.22 -2.39 3.15
CA ASN A 169 -21.95 -2.93 2.02
C ASN A 169 -21.08 -3.01 0.76
N TRP A 170 -20.35 -1.94 0.44
CA TRP A 170 -19.45 -1.88 -0.71
C TRP A 170 -18.40 -3.00 -0.70
N LEU A 171 -17.76 -3.25 0.44
CA LEU A 171 -16.78 -4.33 0.60
C LEU A 171 -17.42 -5.73 0.55
N LYS A 172 -18.71 -5.84 0.87
CA LYS A 172 -19.43 -7.11 0.77
C LYS A 172 -19.86 -7.43 -0.66
N THR A 173 -20.20 -6.42 -1.45
CA THR A 173 -20.80 -6.61 -2.79
C THR A 173 -19.76 -6.55 -3.90
N ASP A 174 -18.77 -5.67 -3.76
CA ASP A 174 -17.89 -5.30 -4.88
C ASP A 174 -16.47 -5.84 -4.72
N TRP A 175 -16.14 -6.38 -3.55
CA TRP A 175 -14.84 -6.97 -3.24
C TRP A 175 -14.94 -8.48 -3.04
N PRO A 176 -13.85 -9.24 -3.28
CA PRO A 176 -13.88 -10.71 -3.25
C PRO A 176 -13.77 -11.28 -1.82
N PHE A 177 -14.11 -10.49 -0.79
CA PHE A 177 -13.95 -10.87 0.60
C PHE A 177 -15.19 -11.62 1.11
N ALA A 178 -14.97 -12.77 1.74
CA ALA A 178 -16.01 -13.48 2.48
C ALA A 178 -16.17 -12.90 3.90
N LYS A 179 -15.06 -12.52 4.56
CA LYS A 179 -15.07 -11.98 5.92
C LYS A 179 -14.12 -10.80 6.08
N VAL A 180 -14.68 -9.66 6.50
CA VAL A 180 -13.93 -8.41 6.76
C VAL A 180 -13.98 -8.08 8.25
N ALA A 181 -12.84 -7.76 8.83
CA ALA A 181 -12.72 -7.26 10.20
C ALA A 181 -12.81 -5.73 10.22
N TYR A 182 -13.49 -5.19 11.23
CA TYR A 182 -13.55 -3.75 11.50
C TYR A 182 -13.15 -3.45 12.96
N PRO A 183 -11.84 -3.54 13.29
CA PRO A 183 -11.35 -3.28 14.64
C PRO A 183 -11.64 -1.85 15.09
N GLY A 184 -11.97 -1.68 16.38
CA GLY A 184 -12.43 -0.41 16.94
C GLY A 184 -13.88 -0.04 16.58
N ARG A 185 -14.55 -0.85 15.75
CA ARG A 185 -15.97 -0.71 15.40
C ARG A 185 -16.71 -2.00 15.76
N ALA A 186 -16.83 -2.94 14.82
CA ALA A 186 -17.52 -4.21 15.05
C ALA A 186 -16.78 -5.16 16.01
N ILE A 187 -15.46 -4.97 16.17
CA ILE A 187 -14.62 -5.76 17.07
C ILE A 187 -13.92 -4.79 18.01
N ALA A 188 -14.05 -4.97 19.33
CA ALA A 188 -13.38 -4.11 20.29
C ALA A 188 -11.85 -4.25 20.17
N TRP A 189 -11.09 -3.17 20.42
CA TRP A 189 -9.64 -3.21 20.26
C TRP A 189 -8.95 -4.28 21.11
N ALA A 190 -9.38 -4.45 22.36
CA ALA A 190 -8.82 -5.48 23.24
C ALA A 190 -9.04 -6.90 22.71
N GLU A 191 -10.21 -7.16 22.11
CA GLU A 191 -10.50 -8.44 21.46
C GLU A 191 -9.64 -8.64 20.21
N TRP A 192 -9.53 -7.61 19.36
CA TRP A 192 -8.71 -7.67 18.15
C TRP A 192 -7.23 -7.89 18.45
N ASP A 193 -6.69 -7.21 19.46
CA ASP A 193 -5.28 -7.34 19.85
C ASP A 193 -4.97 -8.77 20.36
N GLY A 194 -5.92 -9.40 21.07
CA GLY A 194 -5.81 -10.81 21.46
C GLY A 194 -5.71 -11.73 20.25
N LEU A 195 -6.57 -11.51 19.24
CA LEU A 195 -6.55 -12.29 18.00
C LEU A 195 -5.25 -12.12 17.19
N VAL A 196 -4.63 -10.94 17.25
CA VAL A 196 -3.34 -10.68 16.60
C VAL A 196 -2.20 -11.39 17.35
N GLY A 197 -2.17 -11.32 18.68
CA GLY A 197 -1.15 -11.99 19.52
C GLY A 197 -1.15 -13.51 19.37
N ASP A 198 -2.34 -14.13 19.23
CA ASP A 198 -2.48 -15.58 19.03
C ASP A 198 -1.88 -16.09 17.70
N LYS A 199 -1.65 -15.21 16.72
CA LYS A 199 -0.94 -15.54 15.48
C LYS A 199 0.58 -15.55 15.66
N GLU A 200 1.13 -14.66 16.47
CA GLU A 200 2.59 -14.63 16.69
C GLU A 200 3.07 -15.82 17.53
N ALA A 201 2.17 -16.40 18.33
CA ALA A 201 2.43 -17.56 19.17
C ALA A 201 2.28 -18.93 18.45
N ASN A 202 1.81 -18.97 17.19
CA ASN A 202 1.48 -20.20 16.45
C ASN A 202 2.14 -20.32 15.08
#